data_AF-A0A7R9MUV6-F1
#
_entry.id   AF-A0A7R9MUV6-F1
#
_cell.length_a   1.000
_cell.length_b   1.000
_cell.length_c   1.000
_cell.angle_alpha   90.00
_cell.angle_beta   90.00
_cell.angle_gamma   90.00
#
_symmetry.space_group_name_H-M   'P 1'
#
loop_
_entity.id
_entity.type
_entity.pdbx_description
1 polymer ?
#
loop_
_entity_poly.entity_id
_entity_poly.type
_entity_poly.pdbx_seq_one_letter_code
_entity_poly.pdbx_strand_id
1 'polypeptide(L)'
;IAANDGFAFALESFVELMNHAIISWDNLEPKFIGKIALQVNSSNLSSADKKELIHSLAILESIVISSTKFNVLVEAEVTLPNLIYLVSQNQHNQEIQQNSIALINALFSKSDLSKRKAMAATLSSKHIRNVILTNVLNPRIGVGADSSGQTYNVGSEMAHQLYVLQTLLFNLHEERMNSVVNTSNE
;
A
#
# COMPACT_ATOMS: atom_id res chain seq x y z
N ILE A 1 -3.63 -23.25 20.92
CA ILE A 1 -3.51 -22.33 19.77
C ILE A 1 -4.91 -22.26 19.18
N ALA A 2 -5.62 -21.14 19.33
CA ALA A 2 -6.92 -21.00 18.69
C ALA A 2 -6.72 -21.09 17.18
N ALA A 3 -7.55 -21.85 16.47
CA ALA A 3 -7.39 -22.10 15.03
C ALA A 3 -7.33 -20.81 14.18
N ASN A 4 -7.78 -19.68 14.73
CA ASN A 4 -7.81 -18.37 14.09
C ASN A 4 -6.45 -17.66 14.00
N ASP A 5 -5.46 -18.02 14.82
CA ASP A 5 -4.12 -17.39 14.73
C ASP A 5 -3.15 -18.18 13.84
N GLY A 6 -3.49 -19.44 13.51
CA GLY A 6 -2.59 -20.35 12.81
C GLY A 6 -2.27 -19.89 11.38
N PHE A 7 -3.21 -19.25 10.71
CA PHE A 7 -2.99 -18.75 9.34
C PHE A 7 -2.15 -17.47 9.34
N ALA A 8 -2.38 -16.54 10.27
CA ALA A 8 -1.53 -15.36 10.45
C ALA A 8 -0.05 -15.74 10.66
N PHE A 9 0.24 -16.68 11.57
CA PHE A 9 1.61 -17.14 11.81
C PHE A 9 2.22 -17.84 10.59
N ALA A 10 1.42 -18.59 9.81
CA ALA A 10 1.89 -19.21 8.59
C ALA A 10 2.28 -18.17 7.53
N LEU A 11 1.50 -17.09 7.39
CA LEU A 11 1.83 -15.98 6.48
C LEU A 11 3.07 -15.21 6.95
N GLU A 12 3.20 -14.97 8.25
CA GLU A 12 4.38 -14.34 8.86
C GLU A 12 5.66 -15.14 8.56
N SER A 13 5.66 -16.44 8.87
CA SER A 13 6.78 -17.33 8.57
C SER A 13 7.06 -17.42 7.07
N PHE A 14 6.03 -17.39 6.23
CA PHE A 14 6.19 -17.37 4.77
C PHE A 14 6.91 -16.09 4.30
N VAL A 15 6.53 -14.92 4.81
CA VAL A 15 7.19 -13.64 4.50
C VAL A 15 8.67 -13.68 4.91
N GLU A 16 8.96 -14.14 6.12
CA GLU A 16 10.35 -14.25 6.61
C GLU A 16 11.20 -15.17 5.73
N LEU A 17 10.68 -16.34 5.34
CA LEU A 17 11.37 -17.27 4.45
C LEU A 17 11.64 -16.67 3.07
N MET A 18 10.66 -15.96 2.50
CA MET A 18 10.79 -15.33 1.18
C MET A 18 11.77 -14.14 1.21
N ASN A 19 11.86 -13.41 2.33
CA ASN A 19 12.79 -12.28 2.50
C ASN A 19 14.27 -12.68 2.45
N HIS A 20 14.60 -13.96 2.67
CA HIS A 20 15.95 -14.48 2.46
C HIS A 20 16.34 -14.58 0.97
N ALA A 21 15.41 -14.33 0.03
CA ALA A 21 15.63 -14.34 -1.42
C ALA A 21 16.21 -15.66 -1.98
N ILE A 22 16.05 -16.77 -1.24
CA ILE A 22 16.45 -18.11 -1.68
C ILE A 22 15.49 -18.65 -2.75
N ILE A 23 14.21 -18.26 -2.66
CA ILE A 23 13.14 -18.71 -3.54
C ILE A 23 12.62 -17.51 -4.33
N SER A 24 12.49 -17.67 -5.65
CA SER A 24 11.88 -16.64 -6.49
C SER A 24 10.38 -16.53 -6.23
N TRP A 25 9.88 -15.29 -6.14
CA TRP A 25 8.44 -14.98 -6.10
C TRP A 25 7.69 -15.51 -7.33
N ASP A 26 8.38 -15.77 -8.44
CA ASP A 26 7.82 -16.34 -9.67
C ASP A 26 7.49 -17.84 -9.58
N ASN A 27 7.86 -18.50 -8.47
CA ASN A 27 7.56 -19.91 -8.19
C ASN A 27 6.21 -20.09 -7.46
N LEU A 28 5.54 -18.99 -7.10
CA LEU A 28 4.25 -19.05 -6.41
C LEU A 28 3.12 -19.48 -7.34
N GLU A 29 2.12 -20.15 -6.78
CA GLU A 29 0.93 -20.50 -7.54
C GLU A 29 -0.03 -19.31 -7.68
N PRO A 30 -0.61 -19.05 -8.87
CA PRO A 30 -1.59 -17.97 -9.05
C PRO A 30 -2.79 -18.08 -8.10
N LYS A 31 -3.21 -19.30 -7.76
CA LYS A 31 -4.30 -19.56 -6.80
C LYS A 31 -3.98 -19.07 -5.39
N PHE A 32 -2.72 -19.19 -4.97
CA PHE A 32 -2.27 -18.66 -3.68
C PHE A 32 -2.38 -17.13 -3.69
N ILE A 33 -1.89 -16.48 -4.74
CA ILE A 33 -1.92 -15.02 -4.89
C ILE A 33 -3.37 -14.51 -4.87
N GLY A 34 -4.27 -15.15 -5.61
CA GLY A 34 -5.70 -14.83 -5.58
C GLY A 34 -6.31 -14.95 -4.18
N LYS A 35 -5.92 -15.97 -3.41
CA LYS A 35 -6.38 -16.11 -2.02
C LYS A 35 -5.88 -14.98 -1.13
N ILE A 36 -4.63 -14.55 -1.27
CA ILE A 36 -4.08 -13.41 -0.52
C ILE A 36 -4.78 -12.10 -0.93
N ALA A 37 -5.04 -11.89 -2.22
CA ALA A 37 -5.77 -10.73 -2.70
C ALA A 37 -7.21 -10.67 -2.16
N LEU A 38 -7.89 -11.81 -2.08
CA LEU A 38 -9.22 -11.90 -1.45
C LEU A 38 -9.20 -11.48 0.03
N GLN A 39 -8.13 -11.77 0.77
CA GLN A 39 -7.99 -11.28 2.16
C GLN A 39 -7.92 -9.75 2.22
N VAL A 40 -7.15 -9.14 1.31
CA VAL A 40 -7.06 -7.67 1.20
C VAL A 40 -8.39 -7.03 0.80
N ASN A 41 -9.22 -7.75 0.03
CA ASN A 41 -10.54 -7.28 -0.39
C ASN A 41 -11.64 -7.48 0.67
N SER A 42 -11.35 -8.19 1.77
CA SER A 42 -12.34 -8.50 2.80
C SER A 42 -12.56 -7.31 3.76
N SER A 43 -13.81 -6.84 3.86
CA SER A 43 -14.15 -5.57 4.55
C SER A 43 -14.46 -5.69 6.05
N ASN A 44 -14.60 -6.91 6.59
CA ASN A 44 -14.90 -7.16 7.99
C ASN A 44 -13.67 -7.79 8.67
N LEU A 45 -13.05 -7.05 9.60
CA LEU A 45 -11.81 -7.47 10.25
C LEU A 45 -11.99 -7.58 11.77
N SER A 46 -11.94 -8.81 12.28
CA SER A 46 -11.64 -9.09 13.69
C SER A 46 -10.17 -8.80 14.01
N SER A 47 -9.76 -8.89 15.28
CA SER A 47 -8.36 -8.67 15.66
C SER A 47 -7.38 -9.69 15.08
N ALA A 48 -7.80 -10.94 14.88
CA ALA A 48 -6.99 -11.97 14.23
C ALA A 48 -6.84 -11.67 12.73
N ASP A 49 -7.95 -11.27 12.09
CA ASP A 49 -7.98 -10.92 10.67
C ASP A 49 -7.09 -9.70 10.33
N LYS A 50 -6.83 -8.82 11.30
CA LYS A 50 -5.90 -7.69 11.13
C LYS A 50 -4.46 -8.14 10.89
N LYS A 51 -3.97 -9.16 11.61
CA LYS A 51 -2.61 -9.70 11.39
C LYS A 51 -2.52 -10.40 10.03
N GLU A 52 -3.53 -11.19 9.69
CA GLU A 52 -3.62 -11.83 8.38
C GLU A 52 -3.60 -10.80 7.25
N LEU A 53 -4.33 -9.69 7.41
CA LEU A 53 -4.35 -8.59 6.46
C LEU A 53 -2.98 -7.91 6.34
N ILE A 54 -2.29 -7.64 7.44
CA ILE A 54 -0.95 -7.04 7.44
C ILE A 54 0.00 -7.89 6.60
N HIS A 55 0.09 -9.19 6.90
CA HIS A 55 0.97 -10.09 6.15
C HIS A 55 0.51 -10.26 4.70
N SER A 56 -0.79 -10.26 4.45
CA SER A 56 -1.33 -10.32 3.08
C SER A 56 -0.91 -9.09 2.24
N LEU A 57 -1.00 -7.89 2.81
CA LEU A 57 -0.54 -6.67 2.15
C LEU A 57 0.96 -6.71 1.85
N ALA A 58 1.79 -7.11 2.82
CA ALA A 58 3.24 -7.22 2.66
C ALA A 58 3.65 -8.26 1.60
N ILE A 59 2.93 -9.40 1.54
CA ILE A 59 3.14 -10.44 0.52
C ILE A 59 2.82 -9.86 -0.87
N LEU A 60 1.69 -9.18 -1.04
CA LEU A 60 1.32 -8.62 -2.34
C LEU A 60 2.28 -7.51 -2.77
N GLU A 61 2.73 -6.66 -1.85
CA GLU A 61 3.75 -5.64 -2.13
C GLU A 61 5.03 -6.31 -2.64
N SER A 62 5.52 -7.33 -1.92
CA SER A 62 6.74 -8.06 -2.28
C SER A 62 6.61 -8.75 -3.63
N ILE A 63 5.44 -9.34 -3.93
CA ILE A 63 5.13 -9.91 -5.24
C ILE A 63 5.20 -8.81 -6.32
N VAL A 64 4.56 -7.66 -6.12
CA VAL A 64 4.56 -6.59 -7.12
C VAL A 64 5.97 -6.05 -7.38
N ILE A 65 6.78 -5.91 -6.33
CA ILE A 65 8.15 -5.40 -6.45
C ILE A 65 9.07 -6.42 -7.14
N SER A 66 8.98 -7.68 -6.71
CA SER A 66 10.01 -8.70 -6.96
C SER A 66 9.64 -9.74 -8.01
N SER A 67 8.35 -9.97 -8.26
CA SER A 67 7.89 -10.89 -9.32
C SER A 67 7.93 -10.21 -10.69
N THR A 68 8.26 -11.00 -11.70
CA THR A 68 8.18 -10.58 -13.11
C THR A 68 6.86 -10.99 -13.76
N LYS A 69 6.11 -11.91 -13.13
CA LYS A 69 4.94 -12.58 -13.72
C LYS A 69 3.61 -12.07 -13.19
N PHE A 70 3.56 -11.71 -11.91
CA PHE A 70 2.28 -11.59 -11.20
C PHE A 70 1.74 -10.16 -11.07
N ASN A 71 2.45 -9.15 -11.58
CA ASN A 71 2.03 -7.75 -11.47
C ASN A 71 0.63 -7.51 -12.04
N VAL A 72 0.35 -8.05 -13.23
CA VAL A 72 -0.97 -7.92 -13.88
C VAL A 72 -2.07 -8.63 -13.08
N LEU A 73 -1.74 -9.76 -12.45
CA LEU A 73 -2.70 -10.51 -11.62
C LEU A 73 -3.06 -9.69 -10.36
N VAL A 74 -2.05 -9.15 -9.66
CA VAL A 74 -2.29 -8.36 -8.45
C VAL A 74 -3.05 -7.07 -8.78
N GLU A 75 -2.71 -6.40 -9.89
CA GLU A 75 -3.43 -5.20 -10.36
C GLU A 75 -4.91 -5.48 -10.67
N ALA A 76 -5.23 -6.67 -11.18
CA ALA A 76 -6.62 -7.04 -11.50
C ALA A 76 -7.44 -7.34 -10.24
N GLU A 77 -6.81 -7.93 -9.22
CA GLU A 77 -7.48 -8.36 -8.00
C GLU A 77 -7.57 -7.26 -6.93
N VAL A 78 -6.56 -6.37 -6.85
CA VAL A 78 -6.48 -5.34 -5.81
C VAL A 78 -6.52 -3.95 -6.43
N THR A 79 -7.61 -3.23 -6.15
CA THR A 79 -7.85 -1.91 -6.72
C THR A 79 -7.43 -0.78 -5.79
N LEU A 80 -7.00 0.35 -6.36
CA LEU A 80 -6.65 1.55 -5.61
C LEU A 80 -7.78 2.02 -4.67
N PRO A 81 -9.07 2.07 -5.07
CA PRO A 81 -10.16 2.42 -4.15
C PRO A 81 -10.24 1.52 -2.92
N ASN A 82 -9.99 0.21 -3.05
CA ASN A 82 -10.00 -0.70 -1.90
C ASN A 82 -8.85 -0.38 -0.92
N LEU A 83 -7.63 -0.14 -1.44
CA LEU A 83 -6.49 0.22 -0.60
C LEU A 83 -6.69 1.55 0.15
N ILE A 84 -7.30 2.55 -0.51
CA ILE A 84 -7.69 3.80 0.15
C ILE A 84 -8.74 3.55 1.23
N TYR A 85 -9.73 2.70 0.95
CA TYR A 85 -10.74 2.33 1.95
C TYR A 85 -10.08 1.71 3.19
N LEU A 86 -9.11 0.80 3.02
CA LEU A 86 -8.33 0.24 4.13
C LEU A 86 -7.59 1.31 4.94
N VAL A 87 -6.93 2.26 4.28
CA VAL A 87 -6.28 3.41 4.96
C VAL A 87 -7.30 4.23 5.74
N SER A 88 -8.51 4.39 5.22
CA SER A 88 -9.57 5.17 5.84
C SER A 88 -10.23 4.50 7.05
N GLN A 89 -10.44 3.18 6.99
CA GLN A 89 -11.11 2.44 8.07
C GLN A 89 -10.17 2.09 9.24
N ASN A 90 -8.86 2.01 8.99
CA ASN A 90 -7.88 1.55 9.97
C ASN A 90 -7.11 2.69 10.66
N GLN A 91 -7.82 3.74 11.11
CA GLN A 91 -7.21 4.93 11.75
C GLN A 91 -6.39 4.62 13.02
N HIS A 92 -6.71 3.51 13.69
CA HIS A 92 -6.01 3.04 14.90
C HIS A 92 -5.00 1.92 14.63
N ASN A 93 -4.79 1.54 13.37
CA ASN A 93 -3.81 0.52 13.00
C ASN A 93 -2.87 1.09 11.92
N GLN A 94 -1.81 1.75 12.39
CA GLN A 94 -0.80 2.38 11.53
C GLN A 94 -0.09 1.37 10.63
N GLU A 95 0.06 0.12 11.06
CA GLU A 95 0.73 -0.92 10.28
C GLU A 95 -0.10 -1.32 9.05
N ILE A 96 -1.43 -1.46 9.19
CA ILE A 96 -2.31 -1.66 8.02
C ILE A 96 -2.25 -0.46 7.08
N GLN A 97 -2.29 0.76 7.61
CA GLN A 97 -2.21 1.97 6.78
C GLN A 97 -0.88 2.01 6.01
N GLN A 98 0.23 1.68 6.67
CA GLN A 98 1.57 1.69 6.10
C GLN A 98 1.68 0.66 4.98
N ASN A 99 1.32 -0.60 5.24
CA ASN A 99 1.38 -1.67 4.25
C ASN A 99 0.43 -1.40 3.07
N SER A 100 -0.71 -0.75 3.32
CA SER A 100 -1.62 -0.32 2.24
C SER A 100 -0.97 0.75 1.35
N ILE A 101 -0.30 1.75 1.93
CA ILE A 101 0.41 2.79 1.16
C ILE A 101 1.63 2.20 0.44
N ALA A 102 2.35 1.27 1.06
CA ALA A 102 3.47 0.56 0.44
C ALA A 102 3.03 -0.22 -0.80
N LEU A 103 1.91 -0.96 -0.71
CA LEU A 103 1.32 -1.63 -1.87
C LEU A 103 0.83 -0.64 -2.95
N ILE A 104 0.25 0.51 -2.57
CA ILE A 104 -0.08 1.59 -3.52
C ILE A 104 1.19 2.06 -4.25
N ASN A 105 2.29 2.30 -3.54
CA ASN A 105 3.56 2.72 -4.11
C ASN A 105 4.13 1.67 -5.07
N ALA A 106 4.09 0.40 -4.70
CA ALA A 106 4.54 -0.70 -5.52
C ALA A 106 3.75 -0.80 -6.84
N LEU A 107 2.41 -0.79 -6.76
CA LEU A 107 1.52 -0.82 -7.92
C LEU A 107 1.73 0.41 -8.82
N PHE A 108 1.86 1.60 -8.23
CA PHE A 108 2.13 2.82 -8.97
C PHE A 108 3.46 2.71 -9.72
N SER A 109 4.52 2.26 -9.05
CA SER A 109 5.87 2.16 -9.65
C SER A 109 5.92 1.17 -10.82
N LYS A 110 5.21 0.05 -10.74
CA LYS A 110 5.20 -0.99 -11.78
C LYS A 110 4.19 -0.78 -12.91
N SER A 111 3.23 0.12 -12.72
CA SER A 111 2.21 0.44 -13.71
C SER A 111 2.78 1.17 -14.94
N ASP A 112 2.11 1.00 -16.09
CA ASP A 112 2.37 1.81 -17.28
C ASP A 112 2.01 3.30 -17.06
N LEU A 113 2.46 4.18 -17.96
CA LEU A 113 2.27 5.62 -17.81
C LEU A 113 0.80 6.04 -17.77
N SER A 114 -0.08 5.37 -18.53
CA SER A 114 -1.51 5.68 -18.57
C SER A 114 -2.16 5.39 -17.22
N LYS A 115 -1.90 4.20 -16.68
CA LYS A 115 -2.35 3.79 -15.35
C LYS A 115 -1.78 4.69 -14.25
N ARG A 116 -0.48 5.00 -14.29
CA ARG A 116 0.14 5.93 -13.34
C ARG A 116 -0.54 7.29 -13.32
N LYS A 117 -0.89 7.84 -14.50
CA LYS A 117 -1.66 9.10 -14.60
C LYS A 117 -3.06 8.97 -13.99
N ALA A 118 -3.76 7.86 -14.23
CA ALA A 118 -5.08 7.61 -13.63
C ALA A 118 -5.03 7.46 -12.10
N MET A 119 -4.05 6.71 -11.59
CA MET A 119 -3.80 6.59 -10.15
C MET A 119 -3.48 7.95 -9.53
N ALA A 120 -2.59 8.73 -10.14
CA ALA A 120 -2.23 10.06 -9.67
C ALA A 120 -3.42 11.04 -9.65
N ALA A 121 -4.29 11.00 -10.66
CA ALA A 121 -5.51 11.79 -10.69
C ALA A 121 -6.43 11.44 -9.49
N THR A 122 -6.55 10.14 -9.19
CA THR A 122 -7.33 9.65 -8.04
C THR A 122 -6.70 10.09 -6.72
N LEU A 123 -5.40 9.85 -6.53
CA LEU A 123 -4.64 10.21 -5.33
C LEU A 123 -4.60 11.73 -5.07
N SER A 124 -4.59 12.53 -6.14
CA SER A 124 -4.59 14.00 -6.04
C SER A 124 -5.98 14.58 -5.79
N SER A 125 -7.04 13.78 -5.89
CA SER A 125 -8.39 14.25 -5.60
C SER A 125 -8.51 14.72 -4.16
N LYS A 126 -9.31 15.77 -3.95
CA LYS A 126 -9.47 16.41 -2.63
C LYS A 126 -9.85 15.40 -1.55
N HIS A 127 -10.73 14.44 -1.87
CA HIS A 127 -11.18 13.44 -0.92
C HIS A 127 -10.03 12.53 -0.45
N ILE A 128 -9.22 12.01 -1.39
CA ILE A 128 -8.13 11.08 -1.07
C ILE A 128 -6.99 11.79 -0.34
N ARG A 129 -6.64 13.01 -0.78
CA ARG A 129 -5.70 13.86 -0.03
C ARG A 129 -6.17 14.11 1.39
N ASN A 130 -7.47 14.35 1.60
CA ASN A 130 -8.02 14.51 2.94
C ASN A 130 -7.90 13.24 3.77
N VAL A 131 -8.13 12.04 3.20
CA VAL A 131 -7.93 10.76 3.90
C VAL A 131 -6.49 10.65 4.43
N ILE A 132 -5.48 10.92 3.59
CA ILE A 132 -4.07 10.87 4.02
C ILE A 132 -3.81 11.95 5.10
N LEU A 133 -4.32 13.16 4.91
CA LEU A 133 -4.15 14.26 5.86
C LEU A 133 -4.78 13.99 7.22
N THR A 134 -5.99 13.43 7.28
CA THR A 134 -6.75 13.25 8.53
C THR A 134 -6.47 11.93 9.21
N ASN A 135 -6.07 10.90 8.47
CA ASN A 135 -5.97 9.55 9.01
C ASN A 135 -4.52 9.08 9.16
N VAL A 136 -3.57 9.71 8.46
CA VAL A 136 -2.14 9.34 8.51
C VAL A 136 -1.30 10.46 9.10
N LEU A 137 -1.46 11.70 8.60
CA LEU A 137 -0.63 12.84 9.01
C LEU A 137 -1.13 13.51 10.30
N ASN A 138 -2.44 13.68 10.43
CA ASN A 138 -3.09 14.25 11.61
C ASN A 138 -4.16 13.28 12.12
N PRO A 139 -3.81 12.03 12.47
CA PRO A 139 -4.78 11.08 12.99
C PRO A 139 -5.52 11.75 14.14
N ARG A 140 -6.84 11.89 14.02
CA ARG A 140 -7.69 12.40 15.11
C ARG A 140 -7.76 11.35 16.21
N ILE A 141 -6.66 11.19 16.92
CA ILE A 141 -6.67 10.67 18.27
C ILE A 141 -6.82 11.92 19.13
N GLY A 142 -7.80 11.86 20.03
CA GLY A 142 -8.49 13.02 20.59
C GLY A 142 -7.61 14.09 21.21
N VAL A 143 -8.27 15.18 21.61
CA VAL A 143 -7.72 16.15 22.57
C VAL A 143 -6.94 15.41 23.66
N GLY A 144 -5.63 15.68 23.76
CA GLY A 144 -4.69 15.01 24.66
C GLY A 144 -3.73 14.13 23.86
N ALA A 145 -2.44 14.44 23.78
CA ALA A 145 -1.55 14.03 24.87
C ALA A 145 -2.14 12.78 25.55
N ASP A 146 -1.55 11.62 25.29
CA ASP A 146 -1.55 10.62 26.35
C ASP A 146 -1.11 11.30 27.66
N SER A 147 -1.30 10.67 28.81
CA SER A 147 -0.83 11.24 30.09
C SER A 147 0.69 11.56 30.12
N SER A 148 1.43 11.29 29.04
CA SER A 148 2.85 11.62 28.83
C SER A 148 3.11 12.85 27.93
N GLY A 149 2.10 13.46 27.31
CA GLY A 149 2.27 14.64 26.46
C GLY A 149 2.78 14.35 25.04
N GLN A 150 2.73 13.10 24.59
CA GLN A 150 3.37 12.70 23.34
C GLN A 150 2.53 13.06 22.11
N THR A 151 3.11 13.91 21.25
CA THR A 151 2.58 14.22 19.92
C THR A 151 2.54 12.93 19.09
N TYR A 152 1.42 12.65 18.44
CA TYR A 152 1.35 11.58 17.45
C TYR A 152 2.31 11.93 16.29
N ASN A 153 3.43 11.22 16.24
CA ASN A 153 4.41 11.36 15.18
C ASN A 153 4.20 10.22 14.19
N VAL A 154 4.21 10.56 12.89
CA VAL A 154 4.28 9.58 11.81
C VAL A 154 5.57 8.78 12.01
N GLY A 155 5.46 7.46 12.19
CA GLY A 155 6.63 6.58 12.34
C GLY A 155 7.57 6.69 11.13
N SER A 156 8.85 6.36 11.32
CA SER A 156 9.88 6.49 10.27
C SER A 156 9.51 5.76 8.98
N GLU A 157 8.92 4.58 9.10
CA GLU A 157 8.54 3.75 7.96
C GLU A 157 7.33 4.34 7.21
N MET A 158 6.28 4.77 7.91
CA MET A 158 5.18 5.51 7.28
C MET A 158 5.68 6.80 6.59
N ALA A 159 6.60 7.54 7.21
CA ALA A 159 7.18 8.73 6.61
C ALA A 159 7.96 8.40 5.32
N HIS A 160 8.69 7.28 5.31
CA HIS A 160 9.34 6.77 4.11
C HIS A 160 8.32 6.46 3.00
N GLN A 161 7.23 5.76 3.32
CA GLN A 161 6.20 5.43 2.35
C GLN A 161 5.51 6.68 1.75
N LEU A 162 5.28 7.72 2.56
CA LEU A 162 4.75 9.00 2.08
C LEU A 162 5.75 9.74 1.19
N TYR A 163 7.05 9.69 1.52
CA TYR A 163 8.11 10.25 0.69
C TYR A 163 8.19 9.55 -0.69
N VAL A 164 8.10 8.22 -0.72
CA VAL A 164 8.07 7.45 -1.98
C VAL A 164 6.86 7.84 -2.81
N LEU A 165 5.66 7.89 -2.19
CA LEU A 165 4.43 8.31 -2.86
C LEU A 165 4.56 9.71 -3.49
N GLN A 166 5.07 10.67 -2.72
CA GLN A 166 5.29 12.04 -3.18
C GLN A 166 6.28 12.08 -4.36
N THR A 167 7.36 11.31 -4.28
CA THR A 167 8.35 11.20 -5.36
C THR A 167 7.72 10.64 -6.65
N LEU A 168 6.95 9.56 -6.54
CA LEU A 168 6.25 8.95 -7.67
C LEU A 168 5.26 9.92 -8.34
N LEU A 169 4.54 10.72 -7.55
CA LEU A 169 3.63 11.75 -8.06
C LEU A 169 4.39 12.86 -8.81
N PHE A 170 5.52 13.33 -8.28
CA PHE A 170 6.31 14.36 -8.94
C PHE A 170 6.99 13.89 -10.22
N ASN A 171 7.44 12.63 -10.27
CA ASN A 171 8.07 12.06 -11.45
C ASN A 171 7.14 12.06 -12.69
N LEU A 172 5.82 12.12 -12.51
CA LEU A 172 4.88 12.28 -13.64
C LEU A 172 4.99 13.63 -14.36
N HIS A 173 5.59 14.63 -13.73
CA HIS A 173 5.80 15.94 -14.32
C HIS A 173 7.18 16.10 -14.97
N GLU A 174 8.06 15.10 -14.86
CA GLU A 174 9.42 15.13 -15.38
C GLU A 174 9.46 15.30 -16.91
N GLU A 175 8.63 14.54 -17.64
CA GLU A 175 8.55 14.62 -19.11
C GLU A 175 8.18 16.05 -19.57
N ARG A 176 7.18 16.66 -18.93
CA ARG A 176 6.77 18.04 -19.23
C ARG A 176 7.85 19.04 -18.84
N MET A 177 8.50 18.83 -17.70
CA MET A 177 9.59 19.69 -17.23
C MET A 177 10.77 19.70 -18.20
N ASN A 178 11.06 18.56 -18.85
CA ASN A 178 12.13 18.41 -19.82
C ASN A 178 11.71 18.72 -21.28
N SER A 179 10.43 18.98 -21.52
CA SER A 179 9.93 19.32 -22.85
C SER A 179 10.24 20.78 -23.21
N VAL A 180 10.81 21.01 -24.39
CA VAL A 180 11.03 22.36 -24.92
C VAL A 180 9.69 22.93 -25.40
N VAL A 181 9.46 24.21 -25.13
CA VAL A 181 8.28 24.92 -25.61
C VAL A 181 8.36 25.01 -27.14
N ASN A 182 7.50 24.27 -27.84
CA ASN A 182 7.36 24.38 -29.29
C ASN A 182 6.66 25.69 -29.64
N THR A 183 7.43 26.71 -30.02
CA THR A 183 6.93 28.03 -30.44
C THR A 183 6.48 28.08 -31.91
N SER A 184 6.48 26.95 -32.62
CA SER A 184 6.22 26.86 -34.07
C SER A 184 4.75 26.66 -34.45
N ASN A 185 3.81 26.71 -33.50
CA ASN A 185 2.37 26.56 -33.73
C ASN A 185 1.62 27.89 -33.51
N GLU A 186 2.15 28.99 -34.08
CA GLU A 186 1.40 30.23 -34.30
C GLU A 186 1.04 30.38 -35.78
#